data_AF-A0A0C9SPZ1-F1
#
_entry.id   AF-A0A0C9SPZ1-F1
#
_cell.length_a   1.000
_cell.length_b   1.000
_cell.length_c   1.000
_cell.angle_alpha   90.00
_cell.angle_beta   90.00
_cell.angle_gamma   90.00
#
_symmetry.space_group_name_H-M   'P 1'
#
loop_
_entity.id
_entity.type
_entity.pdbx_description
1 polymer ?
#
loop_
_entity_poly.entity_id
_entity_poly.type
_entity_poly.pdbx_seq_one_letter_code
_entity_poly.pdbx_strand_id
1 'polypeptide(L)'
;KKKKQKKSQVPKATNIKERNEPVNSNIQALRNRWVCNKKPGCESEFCFVNAADGGNHIPLTFPRLDCWAAAMLKGPAFATLEMPPNHQHFQMVPDELRGQTSILAEHRQQLEKAKAAQALAPAPLAATSGPVINFNFPPNCCNFFKLEFIGDCMTVQEFSSVYNLSDELESKLIKHGYISTHALCYTSIEDLELVGLLRGEITQLCDAVSRWCDSSEQRGN
;
A
#
# COMPACT_ATOMS: atom_id res chain seq x y z
N LYS A 1 35.54 10.27 -30.21
CA LYS A 1 34.15 10.03 -30.70
C LYS A 1 33.16 10.68 -29.73
N LYS A 2 32.58 11.85 -30.06
CA LYS A 2 31.61 12.56 -29.22
C LYS A 2 30.23 11.89 -29.33
N LYS A 3 29.70 11.33 -28.24
CA LYS A 3 28.32 10.80 -28.18
C LYS A 3 27.33 11.96 -28.29
N LYS A 4 26.52 11.95 -29.35
CA LYS A 4 25.45 12.93 -29.62
C LYS A 4 24.29 12.64 -28.65
N GLN A 5 24.07 13.52 -27.67
CA GLN A 5 22.93 13.41 -26.75
C GLN A 5 21.63 13.57 -27.54
N LYS A 6 20.75 12.57 -27.44
CA LYS A 6 19.40 12.57 -28.03
C LYS A 6 18.58 13.61 -27.28
N LYS A 7 18.15 14.68 -27.96
CA LYS A 7 17.24 15.69 -27.38
C LYS A 7 15.92 14.98 -27.02
N SER A 8 15.60 14.93 -25.73
CA SER A 8 14.29 14.49 -25.24
C SER A 8 13.23 15.45 -25.79
N GLN A 9 12.28 14.93 -26.58
CA GLN A 9 11.15 15.72 -27.03
C GLN A 9 10.25 16.04 -25.84
N VAL A 10 9.90 17.31 -25.69
CA VAL A 10 8.92 17.77 -24.70
C VAL A 10 7.57 17.12 -25.03
N PRO A 11 6.94 16.41 -24.08
CA PRO A 11 5.63 15.79 -24.30
C PRO A 11 4.59 16.83 -24.74
N LYS A 12 3.81 16.49 -25.77
CA LYS A 12 2.70 17.33 -26.25
C LYS A 12 1.58 17.35 -25.20
N ALA A 13 0.96 18.51 -25.00
CA ALA A 13 -0.10 18.74 -24.01
C ALA A 13 -1.32 17.79 -24.16
N THR A 14 -1.55 17.26 -25.36
CA THR A 14 -2.65 16.32 -25.65
C THR A 14 -2.47 14.91 -25.07
N ASN A 15 -1.33 14.60 -24.44
CA ASN A 15 -1.07 13.29 -23.84
C ASN A 15 -1.23 13.26 -22.30
N ILE A 16 -1.69 14.36 -21.71
CA ILE A 16 -2.01 14.41 -20.28
C ILE A 16 -3.37 13.73 -20.11
N LYS A 17 -3.39 12.57 -19.44
CA LYS A 17 -4.64 11.88 -19.08
C LYS A 17 -5.51 12.85 -18.28
N GLU A 18 -6.75 13.07 -18.73
CA GLU A 18 -7.76 13.95 -18.13
C GLU A 18 -7.90 13.74 -16.60
N ARG A 19 -7.71 12.49 -16.14
CA ARG A 19 -7.71 12.12 -14.71
C ARG A 19 -6.68 12.85 -13.84
N ASN A 20 -5.59 13.36 -14.42
CA ASN A 20 -4.49 14.02 -13.68
C ASN A 20 -4.60 15.55 -13.65
N GLU A 21 -5.60 16.13 -14.31
CA GLU A 21 -5.81 17.57 -14.34
C GLU A 21 -5.92 18.22 -12.94
N PRO A 22 -6.70 17.68 -11.98
CA PRO A 22 -6.84 18.33 -10.68
C PRO A 22 -5.55 18.23 -9.84
N VAL A 23 -4.77 17.15 -9.98
CA VAL A 23 -3.45 17.02 -9.32
C VAL A 23 -2.48 18.05 -9.86
N ASN A 24 -2.40 18.20 -11.19
CA ASN A 24 -1.51 19.17 -11.83
C ASN A 24 -1.85 20.61 -11.43
N SER A 25 -3.15 20.93 -11.36
CA SER A 25 -3.62 22.24 -10.88
C SER A 25 -3.17 22.52 -9.43
N ASN A 26 -3.33 21.54 -8.54
CA ASN A 26 -2.86 21.63 -7.16
C ASN A 26 -1.33 21.78 -7.06
N ILE A 27 -0.56 21.04 -7.86
CA ILE A 27 0.92 21.19 -7.92
C ILE A 27 1.29 22.61 -8.32
N GLN A 28 0.61 23.18 -9.32
CA GLN A 28 0.88 24.54 -9.76
C GLN A 28 0.53 25.56 -8.68
N ALA A 29 -0.60 25.39 -7.99
CA ALA A 29 -0.99 26.23 -6.87
C ALA A 29 0.04 26.18 -5.72
N LEU A 30 0.54 24.98 -5.38
CA LEU A 30 1.59 24.80 -4.37
C LEU A 30 2.90 25.47 -4.79
N ARG A 31 3.33 25.33 -6.05
CA ARG A 31 4.54 26.00 -6.57
C ARG A 31 4.45 27.51 -6.51
N ASN A 32 3.30 28.07 -6.90
CA ASN A 32 3.07 29.52 -6.84
C ASN A 32 3.06 30.03 -5.39
N ARG A 33 2.53 29.23 -4.46
CA ARG A 33 2.44 29.60 -3.04
C ARG A 33 3.79 29.53 -2.34
N TRP A 34 4.59 28.51 -2.61
CA TRP A 34 5.79 28.15 -1.85
C TRP A 34 7.09 28.43 -2.59
N VAL A 35 7.17 29.55 -3.32
CA VAL A 35 8.41 30.00 -3.97
C VAL A 35 9.46 30.32 -2.89
N CYS A 36 10.64 29.72 -3.02
CA CYS A 36 11.72 29.91 -2.07
C CYS A 36 12.38 31.28 -2.26
N ASN A 37 12.29 32.13 -1.24
CA ASN A 37 12.91 33.46 -1.24
C ASN A 37 14.27 33.52 -0.54
N LYS A 38 14.76 32.39 -0.01
CA LYS A 38 16.02 32.34 0.75
C LYS A 38 17.21 32.17 -0.19
N LYS A 39 17.73 33.29 -0.70
CA LYS A 39 19.01 33.36 -1.44
C LYS A 39 19.91 34.43 -0.82
N PRO A 40 21.20 34.13 -0.54
CA PRO A 40 21.90 32.86 -0.73
C PRO A 40 21.54 31.80 0.34
N GLY A 41 21.73 30.50 0.04
CA GLY A 41 21.61 29.41 1.03
C GLY A 41 20.53 28.36 0.77
N CYS A 42 19.76 28.45 -0.32
CA CYS A 42 18.85 27.40 -0.77
C CYS A 42 18.97 27.18 -2.28
N GLU A 43 19.19 25.93 -2.69
CA GLU A 43 19.26 25.56 -4.11
C GLU A 43 17.88 25.24 -4.71
N SER A 44 16.88 25.01 -3.86
CA SER A 44 15.53 24.64 -4.29
C SER A 44 14.71 25.88 -4.69
N GLU A 45 14.00 25.78 -5.80
CA GLU A 45 13.09 26.82 -6.28
C GLU A 45 11.83 26.96 -5.41
N PHE A 46 11.38 25.84 -4.83
CA PHE A 46 10.17 25.77 -4.01
C PHE A 46 10.50 25.19 -2.64
N CYS A 47 10.06 25.86 -1.59
CA CYS A 47 10.29 25.43 -0.21
C CYS A 47 9.06 25.72 0.65
N PHE A 48 8.67 24.73 1.45
CA PHE A 48 7.74 24.98 2.56
C PHE A 48 8.52 25.65 3.70
N VAL A 49 8.06 26.82 4.13
CA VAL A 49 8.71 27.58 5.20
C VAL A 49 7.87 27.45 6.46
N ASN A 50 8.42 26.81 7.49
CA ASN A 50 7.77 26.77 8.79
C ASN A 50 8.13 28.06 9.56
N ALA A 51 7.14 28.93 9.75
CA ALA A 51 7.31 30.16 10.53
C ALA A 51 7.62 29.88 12.00
N ALA A 52 7.16 28.74 12.54
CA ALA A 52 7.37 28.38 13.94
C ALA A 52 8.83 27.99 14.25
N ASP A 53 9.53 27.38 13.29
CA ASP A 53 10.89 26.85 13.49
C ASP A 53 11.99 27.85 13.08
N GLY A 54 11.73 29.15 13.19
CA GLY A 54 12.72 30.19 12.89
C GLY A 54 13.11 30.27 11.40
N GLY A 55 12.20 29.89 10.49
CA GLY A 55 12.44 29.96 9.05
C GLY A 55 13.22 28.76 8.49
N ASN A 56 13.16 27.61 9.18
CA ASN A 56 13.50 26.34 8.55
C ASN A 56 12.61 26.11 7.32
N HIS A 57 13.26 25.63 6.27
CA HIS A 57 12.68 25.49 4.95
C HIS A 57 12.93 24.08 4.44
N ILE A 58 11.84 23.46 3.97
CA ILE A 58 11.82 22.09 3.49
C ILE A 58 11.72 22.14 1.96
N PRO A 59 12.73 21.67 1.23
CA PRO A 59 12.68 21.58 -0.23
C PRO A 59 11.46 20.82 -0.74
N LEU A 60 10.67 21.44 -1.61
CA LEU A 60 9.52 20.82 -2.26
C LEU A 60 9.93 20.21 -3.60
N THR A 61 10.53 19.02 -3.53
CA THR A 61 10.81 18.20 -4.72
C THR A 61 9.52 17.72 -5.37
N PHE A 62 9.60 17.24 -6.62
CA PHE A 62 8.42 16.75 -7.34
C PHE A 62 7.64 15.67 -6.57
N PRO A 63 8.27 14.63 -5.97
CA PRO A 63 7.53 13.63 -5.18
C PRO A 63 6.77 14.21 -3.98
N ARG A 64 7.29 15.27 -3.35
CA ARG A 64 6.63 15.95 -2.23
C ARG A 64 5.42 16.76 -2.71
N LEU A 65 5.56 17.48 -3.82
CA LEU A 65 4.48 18.24 -4.43
C LEU A 65 3.36 17.31 -4.92
N ASP A 66 3.70 16.20 -5.57
CA ASP A 66 2.73 15.23 -6.08
C ASP A 66 1.94 14.57 -4.93
N CYS A 67 2.63 14.12 -3.88
CA CYS A 67 2.01 13.59 -2.67
C CYS A 67 1.07 14.59 -1.99
N TRP A 68 1.49 15.85 -1.87
CA TRP A 68 0.68 16.93 -1.29
C TRP A 68 -0.55 17.23 -2.15
N ALA A 69 -0.36 17.42 -3.45
CA ALA A 69 -1.44 17.69 -4.40
C ALA A 69 -2.49 16.57 -4.44
N ALA A 70 -2.05 15.30 -4.37
CA ALA A 70 -2.95 14.14 -4.30
C ALA A 70 -3.72 14.10 -2.97
N ALA A 71 -3.09 14.47 -1.85
CA ALA A 71 -3.76 14.55 -0.56
C ALA A 71 -4.84 15.64 -0.52
N MET A 72 -4.63 16.76 -1.21
CA MET A 72 -5.64 17.84 -1.31
C MET A 72 -6.94 17.36 -1.98
N LEU A 73 -6.87 16.36 -2.88
CA LEU A 73 -8.07 15.76 -3.49
C LEU A 73 -8.96 14.99 -2.51
N LYS A 74 -8.39 14.56 -1.37
CA LYS A 74 -9.15 13.88 -0.31
C LYS A 74 -9.92 14.87 0.58
N GLY A 75 -9.66 16.17 0.43
CA GLY A 75 -10.31 17.24 1.16
C GLY A 75 -9.40 17.97 2.15
N PRO A 76 -9.87 19.11 2.69
CA PRO A 76 -9.07 20.04 3.48
C PRO A 76 -8.60 19.48 4.82
N ALA A 77 -9.26 18.43 5.34
CA ALA A 77 -8.81 17.74 6.54
C ALA A 77 -7.45 17.03 6.34
N PHE A 78 -7.14 16.62 5.11
CA PHE A 78 -5.91 15.85 4.80
C PHE A 78 -4.76 16.71 4.32
N ALA A 79 -5.06 17.74 3.52
CA ALA A 79 -4.08 18.73 3.09
C ALA A 79 -4.78 19.97 2.53
N THR A 80 -4.16 21.13 2.73
CA THR A 80 -4.55 22.39 2.10
C THR A 80 -3.32 23.06 1.47
N LEU A 81 -3.48 24.24 0.87
CA LEU A 81 -2.33 25.03 0.39
C LEU A 81 -1.32 25.37 1.50
N GLU A 82 -1.80 25.52 2.74
CA GLU A 82 -0.97 25.89 3.89
C GLU A 82 -0.57 24.69 4.76
N MET A 83 -1.32 23.60 4.67
CA MET A 83 -1.19 22.44 5.55
C MET A 83 -0.73 21.21 4.75
N PRO A 84 0.54 20.78 4.88
CA PRO A 84 1.02 19.56 4.24
C PRO A 84 0.35 18.30 4.78
N PRO A 85 0.32 17.21 3.99
CA PRO A 85 -0.24 15.96 4.45
C PRO A 85 0.61 15.31 5.54
N ASN A 86 -0.04 14.50 6.38
CA ASN A 86 0.68 13.61 7.29
C ASN A 86 1.29 12.43 6.53
N HIS A 87 2.48 12.65 5.99
CA HIS A 87 3.24 11.69 5.21
C HIS A 87 4.72 11.70 5.66
N GLN A 88 5.44 10.59 5.44
CA GLN A 88 6.84 10.44 5.85
C GLN A 88 7.74 11.58 5.33
N HIS A 89 7.42 12.11 4.15
CA HIS A 89 8.16 13.22 3.55
C HIS A 89 8.04 14.56 4.29
N PHE A 90 7.05 14.70 5.18
CA PHE A 90 6.76 15.90 5.97
C PHE A 90 6.90 15.65 7.48
N GLN A 91 7.62 14.60 7.91
CA GLN A 91 7.85 14.31 9.34
C GLN A 91 8.57 15.44 10.10
N MET A 92 9.29 16.31 9.38
CA MET A 92 9.96 17.47 9.96
C MET A 92 9.00 18.64 10.27
N VAL A 93 7.75 18.59 9.79
CA VAL A 93 6.72 19.58 10.10
C VAL A 93 6.06 19.18 11.41
N PRO A 94 5.89 20.09 12.40
CA PRO A 94 5.17 19.82 13.63
C PRO A 94 3.79 19.23 13.39
N ASP A 95 3.36 18.31 14.25
CA ASP A 95 2.10 17.56 14.11
C ASP A 95 0.87 18.47 13.97
N GLU A 96 0.88 19.61 14.65
CA GLU A 96 -0.19 20.63 14.63
C GLU A 96 -0.39 21.30 13.26
N LEU A 97 0.65 21.28 12.41
CA LEU A 97 0.64 21.87 11.08
C LEU A 97 0.45 20.84 9.96
N ARG A 98 0.24 19.57 10.31
CA ARG A 98 -0.03 18.50 9.34
C ARG A 98 -1.51 18.19 9.29
N GLY A 99 -1.97 17.74 8.11
CA GLY A 99 -3.31 17.22 7.97
C GLY A 99 -3.57 15.98 8.82
N GLN A 100 -4.84 15.62 8.95
CA GLN A 100 -5.29 14.51 9.76
C GLN A 100 -4.65 13.18 9.30
N THR A 101 -4.26 12.35 10.26
CA THR A 101 -3.90 10.96 9.99
C THR A 101 -5.08 10.22 9.38
N SER A 102 -4.82 9.38 8.39
CA SER A 102 -5.82 8.40 7.95
C SER A 102 -6.26 7.56 9.15
N ILE A 103 -7.57 7.31 9.29
CA ILE A 103 -8.14 6.45 10.35
C ILE A 103 -7.43 5.10 10.41
N LEU A 104 -7.06 4.54 9.25
CA LEU A 104 -6.32 3.27 9.17
C LEU A 104 -4.89 3.37 9.70
N ALA A 105 -4.23 4.53 9.53
CA ALA A 105 -2.89 4.75 10.07
C ALA A 105 -2.95 4.91 11.60
N GLU A 106 -3.96 5.62 12.09
CA GLU A 106 -4.22 5.77 13.52
C GLU A 106 -4.52 4.42 14.18
N HIS A 107 -5.39 3.60 13.56
CA HIS A 107 -5.71 2.26 14.04
C HIS A 107 -4.46 1.36 14.11
N ARG A 108 -3.60 1.39 13.08
CA ARG A 108 -2.31 0.67 13.11
C ARG A 108 -1.40 1.15 14.24
N GLN A 109 -1.32 2.45 14.47
CA GLN A 109 -0.51 2.99 15.56
C GLN A 109 -1.06 2.60 16.94
N GLN A 110 -2.39 2.54 17.10
CA GLN A 110 -3.03 2.06 18.33
C GLN A 110 -2.73 0.58 18.58
N LEU A 111 -2.78 -0.27 17.55
CA LEU A 111 -2.41 -1.69 17.62
C LEU A 111 -0.94 -1.88 18.04
N GLU A 112 -0.02 -1.13 17.43
CA GLU A 112 1.41 -1.18 17.79
C GLU A 112 1.65 -0.73 19.24
N LYS A 113 0.96 0.33 19.70
CA LYS A 113 1.01 0.76 21.11
C LYS A 113 0.46 -0.30 22.06
N ALA A 114 -0.65 -0.94 21.70
CA ALA A 114 -1.24 -2.02 22.49
C ALA A 114 -0.32 -3.25 22.57
N LYS A 115 0.36 -3.59 21.47
CA LYS A 115 1.34 -4.67 21.41
C LYS A 115 2.59 -4.37 22.25
N ALA A 116 3.09 -3.14 22.18
CA ALA A 116 4.22 -2.70 23.01
C ALA A 116 3.85 -2.70 24.52
N ALA A 117 2.62 -2.33 24.87
CA ALA A 117 2.14 -2.37 26.25
C ALA A 117 2.03 -3.82 26.79
N GLN A 118 1.64 -4.79 25.96
CA GLN A 118 1.60 -6.20 26.35
C GLN A 118 3.00 -6.81 26.56
N ALA A 119 4.02 -6.32 25.85
CA ALA A 119 5.39 -6.82 26.00
C ALA A 119 6.06 -6.42 27.34
N LEU A 120 5.46 -5.52 28.10
CA LEU A 120 5.96 -5.03 29.39
C LEU A 120 5.20 -5.60 30.61
N ALA A 121 4.20 -6.46 30.41
CA ALA A 121 3.48 -7.09 31.51
C ALA A 121 4.33 -8.20 32.18
N PRO A 122 4.37 -8.27 33.54
CA PRO A 122 5.03 -9.36 34.24
C PRO A 122 4.37 -10.70 33.89
N ALA A 123 5.19 -11.71 33.61
CA ALA A 123 4.74 -13.06 33.28
C ALA A 123 3.76 -13.61 34.33
N PRO A 124 2.55 -14.07 33.94
CA PRO A 124 1.67 -14.77 34.86
C PRO A 124 2.29 -16.12 35.24
N LEU A 125 2.24 -16.43 36.54
CA LEU A 125 2.61 -17.73 37.10
C LEU A 125 1.82 -18.86 36.43
N ALA A 126 2.55 -19.93 36.13
CA ALA A 126 2.11 -21.07 35.34
C ALA A 126 0.81 -21.71 35.84
N ALA A 127 -0.21 -21.68 34.98
CA ALA A 127 -1.33 -22.62 35.03
C ALA A 127 -1.13 -23.63 33.88
N THR A 128 -1.09 -24.91 34.23
CA THR A 128 -0.99 -26.04 33.31
C THR A 128 -2.26 -26.15 32.47
N SER A 129 -2.29 -25.51 31.29
CA SER A 129 -3.22 -25.84 30.22
C SER A 129 -2.42 -26.50 29.09
N GLY A 130 -2.99 -27.55 28.50
CA GLY A 130 -2.36 -28.33 27.41
C GLY A 130 -1.88 -27.48 26.23
N PRO A 131 -1.11 -28.07 25.31
CA PRO A 131 -0.46 -27.34 24.22
C PRO A 131 -1.49 -26.72 23.30
N VAL A 132 -1.80 -25.45 23.52
CA VAL A 132 -2.48 -24.60 22.54
C VAL A 132 -1.45 -24.28 21.47
N ILE A 133 -1.49 -25.00 20.36
CA ILE A 133 -0.68 -24.68 19.18
C ILE A 133 -1.29 -23.42 18.56
N ASN A 134 -0.86 -22.26 19.04
CA ASN A 134 -1.24 -20.99 18.47
C ASN A 134 -0.44 -20.79 17.18
N PHE A 135 -1.05 -21.11 16.03
CA PHE A 135 -0.48 -20.79 14.73
C PHE A 135 -0.55 -19.27 14.51
N ASN A 136 0.54 -18.60 14.88
CA ASN A 136 0.71 -17.18 14.65
C ASN A 136 1.15 -16.97 13.20
N PHE A 137 0.20 -16.66 12.31
CA PHE A 137 0.51 -16.37 10.91
C PHE A 137 1.14 -14.99 10.79
N PRO A 138 2.23 -14.84 10.01
CA PRO A 138 2.76 -13.52 9.69
C PRO A 138 1.65 -12.67 9.06
N PRO A 139 1.46 -11.42 9.49
CA PRO A 139 0.39 -10.53 8.98
C PRO A 139 0.48 -10.22 7.48
N ASN A 140 1.54 -10.65 6.81
CA ASN A 140 1.78 -10.43 5.39
C ASN A 140 1.33 -11.60 4.51
N CYS A 141 0.96 -12.76 5.10
CA CYS A 141 0.57 -13.94 4.34
C CYS A 141 -0.84 -13.84 3.72
N CYS A 142 -1.55 -12.73 3.91
CA CYS A 142 -2.95 -12.60 3.50
C CYS A 142 -3.17 -11.52 2.46
N ASN A 143 -2.15 -10.72 2.14
CA ASN A 143 -2.20 -9.76 1.04
C ASN A 143 -2.04 -10.43 -0.34
N PHE A 144 -1.87 -11.75 -0.40
CA PHE A 144 -1.63 -12.47 -1.64
C PHE A 144 -2.77 -12.36 -2.65
N PHE A 145 -4.01 -12.08 -2.26
CA PHE A 145 -5.12 -11.98 -3.24
C PHE A 145 -5.14 -10.64 -4.00
N LYS A 146 -4.27 -9.68 -3.66
CA LYS A 146 -4.10 -8.43 -4.44
C LYS A 146 -2.89 -8.51 -5.37
N LEU A 147 -2.86 -9.52 -6.23
CA LEU A 147 -1.78 -9.65 -7.21
C LEU A 147 -1.99 -8.69 -8.36
N GLU A 148 -0.96 -7.90 -8.67
CA GLU A 148 -0.91 -7.07 -9.88
C GLU A 148 -0.74 -7.92 -11.15
N PHE A 149 -0.40 -9.21 -11.00
CA PHE A 149 -0.22 -10.16 -12.09
C PHE A 149 -1.07 -11.41 -11.84
N ILE A 150 -2.09 -11.59 -12.68
CA ILE A 150 -2.95 -12.78 -12.66
C ILE A 150 -2.36 -13.75 -13.69
N GLY A 151 -2.04 -14.97 -13.25
CA GLY A 151 -1.54 -16.02 -14.16
C GLY A 151 -2.60 -16.49 -15.17
N ASP A 152 -2.25 -17.49 -15.97
CA ASP A 152 -3.18 -18.08 -16.95
C ASP A 152 -4.48 -18.51 -16.26
N CYS A 153 -5.62 -18.10 -16.82
CA CYS A 153 -6.94 -18.49 -16.32
C CYS A 153 -7.13 -20.00 -16.54
N MET A 154 -7.39 -20.73 -15.46
CA MET A 154 -7.67 -22.16 -15.50
C MET A 154 -8.85 -22.50 -14.58
N THR A 155 -9.46 -23.66 -14.81
CA THR A 155 -10.55 -24.18 -13.96
C THR A 155 -10.01 -24.58 -12.59
N VAL A 156 -10.88 -24.61 -11.56
CA VAL A 156 -10.48 -25.08 -10.22
C VAL A 156 -10.02 -26.54 -10.23
N GLN A 157 -10.54 -27.38 -11.12
CA GLN A 157 -10.10 -28.76 -11.28
C GLN A 157 -8.67 -28.85 -11.85
N GLU A 158 -8.37 -28.10 -12.92
CA GLU A 158 -7.01 -28.01 -13.48
C GLU A 158 -6.04 -27.46 -12.44
N PHE A 159 -6.43 -26.40 -11.73
CA PHE A 159 -5.64 -25.81 -10.66
C PHE A 159 -5.34 -26.80 -9.53
N SER A 160 -6.37 -27.53 -9.08
CA SER A 160 -6.24 -28.52 -8.01
C SER A 160 -5.29 -29.65 -8.40
N SER A 161 -5.36 -30.11 -9.65
CA SER A 161 -4.44 -31.10 -10.21
C SER A 161 -3.00 -30.58 -10.30
N VAL A 162 -2.78 -29.37 -10.80
CA VAL A 162 -1.43 -28.79 -10.97
C VAL A 162 -0.74 -28.54 -9.62
N TYR A 163 -1.49 -28.08 -8.60
CA TYR A 163 -0.93 -27.70 -7.30
C TYR A 163 -1.18 -28.73 -6.19
N ASN A 164 -1.71 -29.92 -6.53
CA ASN A 164 -1.99 -31.02 -5.59
C ASN A 164 -2.88 -30.59 -4.41
N LEU A 165 -3.98 -29.90 -4.71
CA LEU A 165 -5.02 -29.67 -3.72
C LEU A 165 -5.77 -30.98 -3.43
N SER A 166 -6.34 -31.09 -2.22
CA SER A 166 -7.14 -32.27 -1.88
C SER A 166 -8.49 -32.24 -2.62
N ASP A 167 -9.01 -33.43 -2.96
CA ASP A 167 -10.34 -33.57 -3.59
C ASP A 167 -11.46 -32.94 -2.74
N GLU A 168 -11.30 -32.97 -1.41
CA GLU A 168 -12.24 -32.33 -0.47
C GLU A 168 -12.23 -30.80 -0.62
N LEU A 169 -11.04 -30.20 -0.70
CA LEU A 169 -10.87 -28.76 -0.91
C LEU A 169 -11.41 -28.35 -2.29
N GLU A 170 -11.08 -29.09 -3.34
CA GLU A 170 -11.62 -28.87 -4.70
C GLU A 170 -13.16 -28.89 -4.68
N SER A 171 -13.74 -29.92 -4.06
CA SER A 171 -15.19 -30.08 -3.96
C SER A 171 -15.86 -28.93 -3.20
N LYS A 172 -15.25 -28.45 -2.11
CA LYS A 172 -15.74 -27.28 -1.35
C LYS A 172 -15.71 -26.03 -2.22
N LEU A 173 -14.61 -25.77 -2.92
CA LEU A 173 -14.47 -24.60 -3.79
C LEU A 173 -15.54 -24.61 -4.90
N ILE A 174 -15.71 -25.73 -5.61
CA ILE A 174 -16.71 -25.86 -6.68
C ILE A 174 -18.13 -25.72 -6.12
N LYS A 175 -18.43 -26.34 -4.97
CA LYS A 175 -19.74 -26.27 -4.30
C LYS A 175 -20.14 -24.83 -3.97
N HIS A 176 -19.18 -23.97 -3.68
CA HIS A 176 -19.39 -22.55 -3.37
C HIS A 176 -19.25 -21.60 -4.57
N GLY A 177 -19.16 -22.15 -5.79
CA GLY A 177 -19.18 -21.37 -7.03
C GLY A 177 -17.81 -20.84 -7.47
N TYR A 178 -16.72 -21.26 -6.81
CA TYR A 178 -15.37 -20.99 -7.28
C TYR A 178 -15.06 -21.95 -8.44
N ILE A 179 -15.27 -21.47 -9.66
CA ILE A 179 -15.10 -22.29 -10.89
C ILE A 179 -13.77 -22.05 -11.61
N SER A 180 -13.08 -20.94 -11.32
CA SER A 180 -11.81 -20.58 -11.96
C SER A 180 -10.82 -19.92 -11.00
N THR A 181 -9.54 -19.95 -11.34
CA THR A 181 -8.47 -19.28 -10.58
C THR A 181 -8.68 -17.77 -10.48
N HIS A 182 -9.31 -17.15 -11.49
CA HIS A 182 -9.66 -15.73 -11.43
C HIS A 182 -10.67 -15.43 -10.31
N ALA A 183 -11.66 -16.30 -10.06
CA ALA A 183 -12.58 -16.12 -8.93
C ALA A 183 -11.85 -16.20 -7.59
N LEU A 184 -10.89 -17.13 -7.46
CA LEU A 184 -10.07 -17.28 -6.27
C LEU A 184 -9.23 -16.03 -5.97
N CYS A 185 -8.74 -15.31 -7.00
CA CYS A 185 -7.98 -14.07 -6.81
C CYS A 185 -8.74 -12.96 -6.09
N TYR A 186 -10.07 -12.90 -6.17
CA TYR A 186 -10.86 -11.84 -5.51
C TYR A 186 -11.43 -12.28 -4.17
N THR A 187 -11.10 -13.49 -3.72
CA THR A 187 -11.67 -14.05 -2.51
C THR A 187 -10.89 -13.57 -1.29
N SER A 188 -11.61 -13.07 -0.28
CA SER A 188 -10.99 -12.74 1.02
C SER A 188 -10.86 -13.99 1.90
N ILE A 189 -10.02 -13.93 2.94
CA ILE A 189 -9.90 -15.04 3.89
C ILE A 189 -11.21 -15.22 4.66
N GLU A 190 -11.89 -14.12 4.96
CA GLU A 190 -13.19 -14.11 5.60
C GLU A 190 -14.24 -14.85 4.76
N ASP A 191 -14.21 -14.69 3.43
CA ASP A 191 -15.08 -15.44 2.52
C ASP A 191 -14.76 -16.95 2.55
N LEU A 192 -13.47 -17.32 2.57
CA LEU A 192 -13.02 -18.71 2.65
C LEU A 192 -13.40 -19.37 3.99
N GLU A 193 -13.27 -18.65 5.10
CA GLU A 193 -13.73 -19.11 6.41
C GLU A 193 -15.27 -19.26 6.44
N LEU A 194 -16.00 -18.34 5.80
CA LEU A 194 -17.47 -18.37 5.74
C LEU A 194 -18.01 -19.54 4.92
N VAL A 195 -17.30 -20.00 3.90
CA VAL A 195 -17.64 -21.23 3.16
C VAL A 195 -17.18 -22.50 3.90
N GLY A 196 -16.61 -22.37 5.09
CA GLY A 196 -16.27 -23.48 5.97
C GLY A 196 -14.94 -24.16 5.65
N LEU A 197 -14.02 -23.48 4.96
CA LEU A 197 -12.65 -24.01 4.83
C LEU A 197 -11.93 -23.93 6.18
N LEU A 198 -11.20 -24.99 6.50
CA LEU A 198 -10.32 -25.04 7.67
C LEU A 198 -9.07 -24.21 7.41
N ARG A 199 -8.44 -23.69 8.47
CA ARG A 199 -7.21 -22.89 8.36
C ARG A 199 -6.07 -23.59 7.62
N GLY A 200 -5.96 -24.92 7.77
CA GLY A 200 -4.99 -25.73 7.02
C GLY A 200 -5.27 -25.76 5.53
N GLU A 201 -6.54 -25.85 5.14
CA GLU A 201 -6.99 -25.81 3.74
C GLU A 201 -6.75 -24.42 3.13
N ILE A 202 -7.07 -23.35 3.88
CA ILE A 202 -6.78 -21.96 3.47
C ILE A 202 -5.29 -21.78 3.24
N THR A 203 -4.45 -22.31 4.13
CA THR A 203 -2.98 -22.22 4.00
C THR A 203 -2.50 -22.95 2.75
N GLN A 204 -3.00 -24.17 2.49
CA GLN A 204 -2.68 -24.94 1.28
C GLN A 204 -3.10 -24.19 0.01
N LEU A 205 -4.29 -23.58 0.02
CA LEU A 205 -4.79 -22.78 -1.10
C LEU A 205 -3.94 -21.53 -1.36
N CYS A 206 -3.55 -20.81 -0.30
CA CYS A 206 -2.67 -19.64 -0.42
C CYS A 206 -1.28 -19.99 -0.96
N ASP A 207 -0.70 -21.13 -0.55
CA ASP A 207 0.56 -21.62 -1.10
C ASP A 207 0.43 -21.94 -2.61
N ALA A 208 -0.64 -22.64 -3.00
CA ALA A 208 -0.93 -22.95 -4.40
C ALA A 208 -1.08 -21.68 -5.26
N VAL A 209 -1.82 -20.68 -4.78
CA VAL A 209 -2.00 -19.39 -5.49
C VAL A 209 -0.67 -18.66 -5.64
N SER A 210 0.17 -18.65 -4.60
CA SER A 210 1.49 -18.01 -4.64
C SER A 210 2.37 -18.64 -5.72
N ARG A 211 2.45 -19.98 -5.75
CA ARG A 211 3.21 -20.72 -6.76
C ARG A 211 2.67 -20.53 -8.18
N TRP A 212 1.37 -20.35 -8.32
CA TRP A 212 0.74 -20.05 -9.61
C TRP A 212 1.15 -18.70 -10.17
N CYS A 213 1.16 -17.67 -9.33
CA CYS A 213 1.62 -16.34 -9.72
C CYS A 213 3.09 -16.35 -10.15
N ASP A 214 3.97 -17.00 -9.39
CA ASP A 214 5.40 -17.11 -9.72
C ASP A 214 5.63 -17.85 -11.04
N SER A 215 4.81 -18.85 -11.35
CA SER A 215 4.92 -19.63 -12.60
C SER A 215 4.52 -18.85 -13.86
N SER A 216 3.69 -17.82 -13.71
CA SER A 216 3.23 -16.99 -14.82
C SER A 216 4.28 -15.99 -15.27
N GLU A 217 5.10 -15.49 -14.34
CA GLU A 217 6.16 -14.52 -14.63
C GLU A 217 7.26 -15.11 -15.52
N GLN A 218 7.55 -16.42 -15.37
CA GLN A 218 8.60 -17.09 -16.13
C GLN A 218 8.24 -17.34 -17.61
N ARG A 219 6.95 -17.34 -17.98
CA ARG A 219 6.50 -17.55 -19.37
C ARG A 219 6.45 -16.27 -20.21
N GLY A 220 6.57 -15.10 -19.57
CA GLY A 220 6.50 -13.79 -20.22
C GLY A 220 7.83 -13.22 -20.72
N ASN A 221 8.96 -13.91 -20.47
CA ASN A 221 10.31 -13.55 -20.92
C ASN A 221 10.81 -14.49 -22.02
#